data_AF-A0A7X5Q7D4-F1
#
_entry.id   AF-A0A7X5Q7D4-F1
#
_cell.length_a   1.000
_cell.length_b   1.000
_cell.length_c   1.000
_cell.angle_alpha   90.00
_cell.angle_beta   90.00
_cell.angle_gamma   90.00
#
_symmetry.space_group_name_H-M   'P 1'
#
loop_
_entity.id
_entity.type
_entity.pdbx_description
1 polymer ?
#
loop_
_entity_poly.entity_id
_entity_poly.type
_entity_poly.pdbx_seq_one_letter_code
_entity_poly.pdbx_strand_id
1 'polypeptide(L)'
;MDLLKLLNQKESEWLDFKREYHKSKIELVHDIICLANAINLNNRYLIFGVSNDRSVFGVENDPKRMKQHMILDTLKKSNFNCLPILYLHTIEYGNHEIDILEIENRPDKPYYLIKDKIENDQPGKQKIIRAGVFYTRYGDTNTPLRECADEMFIERMFRERFGIDKPPIEKLKANLEKKDQWVYNENSVDGPCFYDQWNPEFKISQDIESSREFVEGWSQLFPDSKACKYELSINYHSTQLDSLFLVSCDGGRFQTILPNVWMYEDPKDKYWYFSYYFIENSLEHLVNEVIQHTHPSGGWSTRGWAPEFPIFS
;
A
#
# COMPACT_ATOMS: atom_id res chain seq x y z
N MET A 1 -1.86 14.92 14.33
CA MET A 1 -1.82 15.92 13.25
C MET A 1 -1.33 17.24 13.84
N ASP A 2 -0.35 17.89 13.22
CA ASP A 2 0.31 19.08 13.77
C ASP A 2 0.00 20.30 12.90
N LEU A 3 -0.94 21.13 13.36
CA LEU A 3 -1.39 22.33 12.64
C LEU A 3 -0.25 23.32 12.38
N LEU A 4 0.69 23.48 13.32
CA LEU A 4 1.80 24.42 13.16
C LEU A 4 2.70 24.02 12.00
N LYS A 5 2.90 22.72 11.78
CA LYS A 5 3.63 22.23 10.61
C LYS A 5 2.91 22.58 9.31
N LEU A 6 1.59 22.45 9.26
CA LEU A 6 0.78 22.77 8.08
C LEU A 6 0.78 24.27 7.78
N LEU A 7 0.61 25.12 8.81
CA LEU A 7 0.64 26.58 8.67
C LEU A 7 2.00 27.12 8.20
N ASN A 8 3.08 26.38 8.40
CA ASN A 8 4.41 26.75 7.91
C ASN A 8 4.65 26.37 6.43
N GLN A 9 3.73 25.62 5.80
CA GLN A 9 3.82 25.28 4.38
C GLN A 9 3.07 26.29 3.51
N LYS A 10 3.45 26.35 2.24
CA LYS A 10 2.67 27.07 1.21
C LYS A 10 1.62 26.14 0.63
N GLU A 11 0.56 26.72 0.05
CA GLU A 11 -0.37 25.95 -0.78
C GLU A 11 0.40 25.20 -1.87
N SER A 12 -0.06 23.98 -2.12
CA SER A 12 0.59 23.03 -3.03
C SER A 12 -0.40 21.94 -3.42
N GLU A 13 0.06 20.91 -4.12
CA GLU A 13 -0.79 19.84 -4.64
C GLU A 13 -1.50 19.08 -3.51
N TRP A 14 -0.96 19.10 -2.30
CA TRP A 14 -1.47 18.36 -1.15
C TRP A 14 -2.05 19.25 -0.03
N LEU A 15 -2.02 20.57 -0.19
CA LEU A 15 -2.45 21.51 0.86
C LEU A 15 -3.18 22.71 0.23
N ASP A 16 -4.42 22.93 0.66
CA ASP A 16 -5.27 24.04 0.22
C ASP A 16 -5.89 24.74 1.43
N PHE A 17 -5.73 26.06 1.53
CA PHE A 17 -6.31 26.86 2.60
C PHE A 17 -7.62 27.50 2.12
N LYS A 18 -8.63 27.49 2.98
CA LYS A 18 -9.91 28.16 2.79
C LYS A 18 -10.21 28.99 4.02
N ARG A 19 -10.39 30.29 3.81
CA ARG A 19 -10.78 31.18 4.91
C ARG A 19 -12.12 30.78 5.52
N GLU A 20 -13.07 30.35 4.70
CA GLU A 20 -14.44 29.99 5.07
C GLU A 20 -14.84 28.70 4.35
N TYR A 21 -15.88 28.04 4.84
CA TYR A 21 -16.52 26.91 4.14
C TYR A 21 -17.10 27.35 2.79
N HIS A 22 -17.10 26.41 1.83
CA HIS A 22 -17.59 26.66 0.47
C HIS A 22 -19.02 27.18 0.44
N LYS A 23 -19.30 28.04 -0.54
CA LYS A 23 -20.62 28.64 -0.65
C LYS A 23 -21.66 27.65 -1.15
N SER A 24 -21.21 26.67 -1.94
CA SER A 24 -22.03 25.69 -2.61
C SER A 24 -21.41 24.30 -2.52
N LYS A 25 -22.24 23.25 -2.55
CA LYS A 25 -21.77 21.87 -2.39
C LYS A 25 -20.91 21.42 -3.56
N ILE A 26 -21.15 21.96 -4.75
CA ILE A 26 -20.36 21.64 -5.94
C ILE A 26 -18.92 22.14 -5.83
N GLU A 27 -18.67 23.29 -5.18
CA GLU A 27 -17.30 23.79 -4.99
C GLU A 27 -16.51 22.88 -4.02
N LEU A 28 -17.15 22.47 -2.92
CA LEU A 28 -16.54 21.53 -1.98
C LEU A 28 -16.20 20.20 -2.65
N VAL A 29 -17.15 19.63 -3.42
CA VAL A 29 -16.94 18.36 -4.14
C VAL A 29 -15.82 18.52 -5.17
N HIS A 30 -15.77 19.65 -5.88
CA HIS A 30 -14.73 19.93 -6.86
C HIS A 30 -13.33 20.00 -6.24
N ASP A 31 -13.18 20.72 -5.13
CA ASP A 31 -11.89 20.83 -4.43
C ASP A 31 -11.46 19.48 -3.85
N ILE A 32 -12.40 18.68 -3.30
CA ILE A 32 -12.11 17.31 -2.84
C ILE A 32 -11.66 16.43 -3.99
N ILE A 33 -12.33 16.46 -5.16
CA ILE A 33 -11.91 15.66 -6.34
C ILE A 33 -10.50 16.08 -6.76
N CYS A 34 -10.23 17.38 -6.87
CA CYS A 34 -8.93 17.88 -7.30
C CYS A 34 -7.81 17.44 -6.35
N LEU A 35 -8.01 17.58 -5.04
CA LEU A 35 -7.04 17.17 -4.02
C LEU A 35 -6.88 15.64 -3.97
N ALA A 36 -7.98 14.88 -4.04
CA ALA A 36 -7.93 13.42 -4.02
C ALA A 36 -7.17 12.85 -5.23
N ASN A 37 -7.25 13.52 -6.38
CA ASN A 37 -6.54 13.17 -7.61
C ASN A 37 -5.16 13.80 -7.75
N ALA A 38 -4.69 14.61 -6.79
CA ALA A 38 -3.38 15.21 -6.87
C ALA A 38 -2.28 14.14 -6.84
N ILE A 39 -1.28 14.27 -7.71
CA ILE A 39 -0.17 13.31 -7.75
C ILE A 39 0.86 13.66 -6.68
N ASN A 40 0.67 13.08 -5.49
CA ASN A 40 1.55 13.23 -4.34
C ASN A 40 1.60 11.91 -3.55
N LEU A 41 2.61 11.67 -2.72
CA LEU A 41 2.66 10.46 -1.88
C LEU A 41 2.03 10.67 -0.49
N ASN A 42 1.79 11.91 -0.09
CA ASN A 42 1.22 12.26 1.20
C ASN A 42 -0.31 12.38 1.13
N ASN A 43 -0.95 12.25 2.30
CA ASN A 43 -2.34 12.67 2.51
C ASN A 43 -2.50 14.14 2.13
N ARG A 44 -3.72 14.53 1.71
CA ARG A 44 -4.05 15.89 1.32
C ARG A 44 -4.90 16.56 2.37
N TYR A 45 -4.78 17.87 2.46
CA TYR A 45 -5.45 18.66 3.48
C TYR A 45 -6.14 19.86 2.85
N LEU A 46 -7.42 19.98 3.16
CA LEU A 46 -8.21 21.18 2.93
C LEU A 46 -8.51 21.80 4.29
N ILE A 47 -7.90 22.95 4.56
CA ILE A 47 -7.93 23.60 5.88
C ILE A 47 -8.90 24.77 5.83
N PHE A 48 -9.92 24.74 6.67
CA PHE A 48 -10.92 25.80 6.82
C PHE A 48 -10.60 26.71 8.00
N GLY A 49 -10.93 28.01 7.88
CA GLY A 49 -10.65 29.01 8.91
C GLY A 49 -9.26 29.64 8.78
N VAL A 50 -8.57 29.43 7.66
CA VAL A 50 -7.23 29.97 7.38
C VAL A 50 -7.22 30.51 5.95
N SER A 51 -6.80 31.76 5.74
CA SER A 51 -6.68 32.35 4.40
C SER A 51 -5.35 31.98 3.72
N ASN A 52 -5.24 32.27 2.42
CA ASN A 52 -4.09 31.92 1.59
C ASN A 52 -2.77 32.57 2.05
N ASP A 53 -2.83 33.73 2.74
CA ASP A 53 -1.67 34.37 3.38
C ASP A 53 -1.27 33.71 4.71
N ARG A 54 -2.04 32.71 5.15
CA ARG A 54 -1.94 31.92 6.39
C ARG A 54 -2.42 32.66 7.65
N SER A 55 -3.15 33.75 7.47
CA SER A 55 -3.87 34.40 8.57
C SER A 55 -5.00 33.50 9.08
N VAL A 56 -5.12 33.35 10.39
CA VAL A 56 -6.14 32.51 11.04
C VAL A 56 -7.39 33.35 11.33
N PHE A 57 -8.54 32.86 10.89
CA PHE A 57 -9.87 33.48 11.08
C PHE A 57 -10.82 32.61 11.91
N GLY A 58 -10.62 31.29 11.88
CA GLY A 58 -11.48 30.34 12.56
C GLY A 58 -12.77 30.01 11.81
N VAL A 59 -13.44 28.94 12.22
CA VAL A 59 -14.72 28.46 11.69
C VAL A 59 -15.84 28.45 12.74
N GLU A 60 -15.56 28.83 13.98
CA GLU A 60 -16.51 28.79 15.11
C GLU A 60 -17.83 29.55 14.84
N ASN A 61 -17.77 30.60 14.01
CA ASN A 61 -18.92 31.41 13.62
C ASN A 61 -19.31 31.26 12.13
N ASP A 62 -18.74 30.28 11.41
CA ASP A 62 -19.05 30.07 10.00
C ASP A 62 -20.44 29.43 9.85
N PRO A 63 -21.43 30.12 9.24
CA PRO A 63 -22.79 29.62 9.12
C PRO A 63 -22.92 28.38 8.20
N LYS A 64 -21.87 28.08 7.42
CA LYS A 64 -21.82 26.96 6.49
C LYS A 64 -20.90 25.83 6.97
N ARG A 65 -20.35 25.94 8.18
CA ARG A 65 -19.50 24.91 8.78
C ARG A 65 -20.18 23.54 8.71
N MET A 66 -19.47 22.56 8.18
CA MET A 66 -19.99 21.21 7.98
C MET A 66 -19.36 20.22 8.96
N LYS A 67 -20.19 19.32 9.50
CA LYS A 67 -19.71 18.15 10.24
C LYS A 67 -19.33 17.02 9.27
N GLN A 68 -18.47 16.09 9.71
CA GLN A 68 -18.01 14.96 8.90
C GLN A 68 -19.14 14.22 8.18
N HIS A 69 -20.23 13.88 8.89
CA HIS A 69 -21.35 13.15 8.27
C HIS A 69 -22.04 13.93 7.13
N MET A 70 -22.06 15.26 7.19
CA MET A 70 -22.64 16.10 6.14
C MET A 70 -21.75 16.13 4.89
N ILE A 71 -20.43 16.12 5.07
CA ILE A 71 -19.45 16.04 3.97
C ILE A 71 -19.59 14.67 3.30
N LEU A 72 -19.61 13.59 4.08
CA LEU A 72 -19.77 12.23 3.56
C LEU A 72 -21.10 12.03 2.82
N ASP A 73 -22.21 12.55 3.35
CA ASP A 73 -23.52 12.53 2.66
C ASP A 73 -23.47 13.32 1.35
N THR A 74 -22.78 14.45 1.33
CA THR A 74 -22.58 15.26 0.11
C THR A 74 -21.80 14.49 -0.96
N LEU A 75 -20.74 13.76 -0.59
CA LEU A 75 -19.99 12.92 -1.53
C LEU A 75 -20.82 11.74 -2.03
N LYS A 76 -21.51 11.01 -1.13
CA LYS A 76 -22.38 9.88 -1.51
C LYS A 76 -23.44 10.29 -2.53
N LYS A 77 -24.05 11.46 -2.34
CA LYS A 77 -25.05 12.03 -3.28
C LYS A 77 -24.46 12.57 -4.59
N SER A 78 -23.14 12.59 -4.73
CA SER A 78 -22.46 13.11 -5.93
C SER A 78 -22.16 12.05 -6.98
N ASN A 79 -22.46 10.77 -6.73
CA ASN A 79 -22.27 9.66 -7.69
C ASN A 79 -20.80 9.44 -8.12
N PHE A 80 -19.88 9.39 -7.17
CA PHE A 80 -18.49 9.05 -7.46
C PHE A 80 -18.34 7.61 -8.00
N ASN A 81 -17.33 7.40 -8.84
CA ASN A 81 -16.88 6.05 -9.25
C ASN A 81 -16.40 5.21 -8.06
N CYS A 82 -15.70 5.85 -7.12
CA CYS A 82 -15.33 5.33 -5.82
C CYS A 82 -15.19 6.52 -4.86
N LEU A 83 -15.53 6.34 -3.59
CA LEU A 83 -15.49 7.44 -2.62
C LEU A 83 -14.07 7.60 -2.06
N PRO A 84 -13.48 8.81 -2.07
CA PRO A 84 -12.26 9.05 -1.32
C PRO A 84 -12.53 8.89 0.18
N ILE A 85 -11.52 8.44 0.93
CA ILE A 85 -11.59 8.33 2.38
C ILE A 85 -11.15 9.65 2.99
N LEU A 86 -11.97 10.17 3.90
CA LEU A 86 -11.81 11.49 4.49
C LEU A 86 -11.97 11.45 6.00
N TYR A 87 -11.23 12.32 6.70
CA TYR A 87 -11.37 12.57 8.13
C TYR A 87 -11.40 14.07 8.38
N LEU A 88 -12.42 14.54 9.12
CA LEU A 88 -12.51 15.93 9.53
C LEU A 88 -12.01 16.04 10.98
N HIS A 89 -10.95 16.81 11.18
CA HIS A 89 -10.40 17.11 12.49
C HIS A 89 -10.68 18.57 12.83
N THR A 90 -11.00 18.86 14.09
CA THR A 90 -11.11 20.23 14.59
C THR A 90 -10.00 20.47 15.61
N ILE A 91 -9.26 21.56 15.44
CA ILE A 91 -8.17 21.96 16.33
C ILE A 91 -8.44 23.37 16.84
N GLU A 92 -8.33 23.56 18.15
CA GLU A 92 -8.34 24.89 18.76
C GLU A 92 -6.97 25.55 18.60
N TYR A 93 -6.94 26.79 18.10
CA TYR A 93 -5.74 27.58 17.95
C TYR A 93 -5.98 29.03 18.41
N GLY A 94 -5.46 29.36 19.59
CA GLY A 94 -5.80 30.61 20.26
C GLY A 94 -7.28 30.62 20.65
N ASN A 95 -8.04 31.59 20.14
CA ASN A 95 -9.48 31.72 20.35
C ASN A 95 -10.30 31.24 19.14
N HIS A 96 -9.67 30.57 18.18
CA HIS A 96 -10.28 30.13 16.93
C HIS A 96 -10.34 28.61 16.84
N GLU A 97 -11.38 28.10 16.20
CA GLU A 97 -11.47 26.69 15.81
C GLU A 97 -11.06 26.56 14.34
N ILE A 98 -10.20 25.61 14.01
CA ILE A 98 -9.76 25.33 12.64
C ILE A 98 -10.19 23.91 12.31
N ASP A 99 -10.94 23.77 11.21
CA ASP A 99 -11.34 22.47 10.70
C ASP A 99 -10.37 22.04 9.60
N ILE A 100 -9.84 20.81 9.71
CA ILE A 100 -8.94 20.23 8.74
C ILE A 100 -9.57 18.97 8.16
N LEU A 101 -9.90 19.04 6.88
CA LEU A 101 -10.33 17.88 6.12
C LEU A 101 -9.11 17.18 5.54
N GLU A 102 -8.73 16.07 6.16
CA GLU A 102 -7.73 15.14 5.67
C GLU A 102 -8.34 14.19 4.64
N ILE A 103 -7.67 14.03 3.51
CA ILE A 103 -7.99 13.11 2.43
C ILE A 103 -6.86 12.09 2.36
N GLU A 104 -7.17 10.83 2.63
CA GLU A 104 -6.19 9.75 2.64
C GLU A 104 -5.59 9.57 1.25
N ASN A 105 -4.27 9.42 1.17
CA ASN A 105 -3.64 9.03 -0.09
C ASN A 105 -3.89 7.55 -0.36
N ARG A 106 -4.73 7.28 -1.36
CA ARG A 106 -5.07 5.92 -1.77
C ARG A 106 -4.79 5.71 -3.25
N PRO A 107 -4.47 4.47 -3.66
CA PRO A 107 -4.26 4.12 -5.05
C PRO A 107 -5.56 4.06 -5.86
N ASP A 108 -6.72 4.42 -5.31
CA ASP A 108 -8.01 4.30 -6.00
C ASP A 108 -8.25 5.35 -7.10
N LYS A 109 -7.30 6.29 -7.28
CA LYS A 109 -7.34 7.31 -8.34
C LYS A 109 -7.48 6.67 -9.73
N PRO A 110 -8.06 7.34 -10.73
CA PRO A 110 -8.74 8.63 -10.63
C PRO A 110 -10.11 8.52 -9.94
N TYR A 111 -10.41 9.50 -9.11
CA TYR A 111 -11.74 9.82 -8.60
C TYR A 111 -12.48 10.72 -9.59
N TYR A 112 -13.68 10.33 -10.01
CA TYR A 112 -14.51 11.11 -10.92
C TYR A 112 -15.99 10.80 -10.69
N LEU A 113 -16.87 11.63 -11.25
CA LEU A 113 -18.30 11.42 -11.14
C LEU A 113 -18.82 10.53 -12.27
N ILE A 114 -19.74 9.61 -11.96
CA ILE A 114 -20.46 8.79 -12.93
C ILE A 114 -21.66 9.56 -13.53
N LYS A 115 -22.17 10.57 -12.82
CA LYS A 115 -23.27 11.43 -13.27
C LYS A 115 -22.92 12.89 -13.04
N ASP A 116 -23.41 13.75 -13.93
CA ASP A 116 -23.23 15.20 -13.78
C ASP A 116 -23.78 15.66 -12.44
N LYS A 117 -22.96 16.42 -11.70
CA LYS A 117 -23.42 17.15 -10.53
C LYS A 117 -23.63 18.60 -10.96
N ILE A 118 -24.87 19.07 -10.84
CA ILE A 118 -25.29 20.39 -11.30
C ILE A 118 -25.77 21.20 -10.10
N GLU A 119 -25.32 22.44 -10.01
CA GLU A 119 -25.83 23.41 -9.02
C GLU A 119 -26.04 24.77 -9.68
N ASN A 120 -27.25 25.33 -9.51
CA ASN A 120 -27.59 26.65 -10.02
C ASN A 120 -27.15 27.68 -8.99
N ASP A 121 -25.99 28.28 -9.22
CA ASP A 121 -25.36 29.22 -8.28
C ASP A 121 -26.01 30.61 -8.37
N GLN A 122 -26.36 31.05 -9.59
CA GLN A 122 -27.07 32.31 -9.87
C GLN A 122 -28.01 32.14 -11.07
N PRO A 123 -29.02 33.00 -11.25
CA PRO A 123 -29.82 33.03 -12.49
C PRO A 123 -28.91 33.12 -13.72
N GLY A 124 -28.91 32.09 -14.56
CA GLY A 124 -28.09 32.01 -15.78
C GLY A 124 -26.64 31.54 -15.59
N LYS A 125 -26.17 31.24 -14.36
CA LYS A 125 -24.84 30.66 -14.11
C LYS A 125 -24.97 29.30 -13.42
N GLN A 126 -24.76 28.26 -14.21
CA GLN A 126 -24.76 26.87 -13.77
C GLN A 126 -23.32 26.40 -13.55
N LYS A 127 -23.05 25.83 -12.37
CA LYS A 127 -21.82 25.08 -12.10
C LYS A 127 -22.12 23.60 -12.34
N ILE A 128 -21.20 22.92 -13.03
CA ILE A 128 -21.33 21.50 -13.36
C ILE A 128 -19.98 20.82 -13.14
N ILE A 129 -19.96 19.74 -12.38
CA ILE A 129 -18.89 18.75 -12.42
C ILE A 129 -19.38 17.68 -13.38
N ARG A 130 -18.71 17.58 -14.53
CA ARG A 130 -19.13 16.69 -15.62
C ARG A 130 -18.78 15.25 -15.31
N ALA A 131 -19.68 14.33 -15.63
CA ALA A 131 -19.45 12.91 -15.54
C ALA A 131 -18.29 12.49 -16.45
N GLY A 132 -17.45 11.58 -15.96
CA GLY A 132 -16.32 11.04 -16.71
C GLY A 132 -15.16 12.01 -16.96
N VAL A 133 -15.24 13.25 -16.48
CA VAL A 133 -14.14 14.22 -16.58
C VAL A 133 -13.23 14.10 -15.36
N PHE A 134 -11.93 14.07 -15.62
CA PHE A 134 -10.91 14.03 -14.57
C PHE A 134 -10.50 15.44 -14.17
N TYR A 135 -10.52 15.71 -12.88
CA TYR A 135 -10.07 16.98 -12.29
C TYR A 135 -8.93 16.68 -11.32
N THR A 136 -7.91 17.52 -11.29
CA THR A 136 -6.76 17.38 -10.38
C THR A 136 -6.29 18.75 -9.90
N ARG A 137 -5.29 18.76 -9.03
CA ARG A 137 -4.59 19.96 -8.58
C ARG A 137 -3.14 19.95 -9.07
N TYR A 138 -2.69 21.07 -9.62
CA TYR A 138 -1.31 21.31 -10.02
C TYR A 138 -0.78 22.54 -9.29
N GLY A 139 0.27 22.38 -8.47
CA GLY A 139 0.67 23.39 -7.50
C GLY A 139 -0.51 23.79 -6.61
N ASP A 140 -0.82 25.07 -6.58
CA ASP A 140 -1.94 25.65 -5.82
C ASP A 140 -3.25 25.76 -6.63
N THR A 141 -3.29 25.24 -7.86
CA THR A 141 -4.38 25.49 -8.80
C THR A 141 -5.16 24.21 -9.14
N ASN A 142 -6.48 24.26 -9.00
CA ASN A 142 -7.39 23.18 -9.40
C ASN A 142 -7.73 23.26 -10.89
N THR A 143 -7.90 22.10 -11.55
CA THR A 143 -8.44 22.03 -12.92
C THR A 143 -9.78 22.76 -12.98
N PRO A 144 -10.00 23.75 -13.86
CA PRO A 144 -11.29 24.45 -13.95
C PRO A 144 -12.46 23.52 -14.31
N LEU A 145 -13.67 23.79 -13.79
CA LEU A 145 -14.88 22.97 -14.03
C LEU A 145 -15.18 22.67 -15.52
N ARG A 146 -14.79 23.59 -16.42
CA ARG A 146 -15.02 23.50 -17.88
C ARG A 146 -13.88 22.80 -18.64
N GLU A 147 -12.83 22.40 -17.95
CA GLU A 147 -11.65 21.75 -18.51
C GLU A 147 -11.58 20.29 -18.06
N CYS A 148 -10.47 19.64 -18.38
CA CYS A 148 -10.10 18.31 -17.95
C CYS A 148 -8.62 18.37 -17.53
N ALA A 149 -8.21 17.49 -16.62
CA ALA A 149 -6.80 17.30 -16.30
C ALA A 149 -6.00 16.96 -17.58
N ASP A 150 -4.75 17.39 -17.60
CA ASP A 150 -3.81 17.06 -18.68
C ASP A 150 -3.59 15.53 -18.75
N GLU A 151 -3.36 15.02 -19.97
CA GLU A 151 -3.13 13.61 -20.23
C GLU A 151 -2.05 13.01 -19.35
N MET A 152 -0.95 13.75 -19.11
CA MET A 152 0.15 13.31 -18.26
C MET A 152 -0.31 13.00 -16.82
N PHE A 153 -1.21 13.83 -16.26
CA PHE A 153 -1.74 13.57 -14.92
C PHE A 153 -2.70 12.38 -14.91
N ILE A 154 -3.53 12.26 -15.95
CA ILE A 154 -4.46 11.13 -16.09
C ILE A 154 -3.67 9.81 -16.17
N GLU A 155 -2.63 9.74 -17.01
CA GLU A 155 -1.74 8.58 -17.10
C GLU A 155 -1.18 8.22 -15.72
N ARG A 156 -0.62 9.19 -15.00
CA ARG A 156 -0.03 8.97 -13.67
C ARG A 156 -1.04 8.45 -12.65
N MET A 157 -2.28 8.92 -12.66
CA MET A 157 -3.34 8.38 -11.79
C MET A 157 -3.58 6.90 -12.05
N PHE A 158 -3.66 6.51 -13.33
CA PHE A 158 -3.85 5.10 -13.69
C PHE A 158 -2.62 4.25 -13.40
N ARG A 159 -1.41 4.78 -13.58
CA ARG A 159 -0.18 4.08 -13.22
C ARG A 159 -0.07 3.82 -11.73
N GLU A 160 -0.48 4.79 -10.90
CA GLU A 160 -0.60 4.60 -9.45
C GLU A 160 -1.65 3.52 -9.13
N ARG A 161 -2.83 3.58 -9.76
CA ARG A 161 -3.93 2.62 -9.56
C ARG A 161 -3.57 1.19 -9.88
N PHE A 162 -2.95 0.99 -11.03
CA PHE A 162 -2.53 -0.33 -11.49
C PHE A 162 -1.19 -0.75 -10.87
N GLY A 163 -0.62 0.07 -9.99
CA GLY A 163 0.67 -0.17 -9.37
C GLY A 163 1.83 -0.19 -10.35
N ILE A 164 1.67 0.29 -11.58
CA ILE A 164 2.70 0.30 -12.64
C ILE A 164 3.96 1.02 -12.15
N ASP A 165 3.79 2.11 -11.41
CA ASP A 165 4.88 2.91 -10.86
C ASP A 165 5.61 2.29 -9.67
N LYS A 166 5.13 1.14 -9.16
CA LYS A 166 5.83 0.41 -8.10
C LYS A 166 7.03 -0.37 -8.68
N PRO A 167 8.18 -0.38 -7.99
CA PRO A 167 9.29 -1.27 -8.31
C PRO A 167 8.84 -2.74 -8.33
N PRO A 168 9.42 -3.60 -9.19
CA PRO A 168 9.07 -5.03 -9.25
C PRO A 168 9.12 -5.74 -7.90
N ILE A 169 10.07 -5.39 -7.03
CA ILE A 169 10.18 -6.01 -5.69
C ILE A 169 8.99 -5.69 -4.78
N GLU A 170 8.40 -4.49 -4.88
CA GLU A 170 7.20 -4.14 -4.11
C GLU A 170 5.96 -4.86 -4.65
N LYS A 171 5.85 -4.96 -5.99
CA LYS A 171 4.79 -5.74 -6.65
C LYS A 171 4.86 -7.21 -6.24
N LEU A 172 6.08 -7.78 -6.23
CA LEU A 172 6.31 -9.15 -5.78
C LEU A 172 5.80 -9.35 -4.36
N LYS A 173 6.17 -8.48 -3.40
CA LYS A 173 5.71 -8.62 -2.00
C LYS A 173 4.19 -8.63 -1.89
N ALA A 174 3.50 -7.72 -2.60
CA ALA A 174 2.04 -7.67 -2.63
C ALA A 174 1.40 -8.92 -3.29
N ASN A 175 2.11 -9.57 -4.21
CA ASN A 175 1.66 -10.83 -4.82
C ASN A 175 1.92 -12.03 -3.89
N LEU A 176 3.04 -12.06 -3.16
CA LEU A 176 3.36 -13.12 -2.20
C LEU A 176 2.37 -13.16 -1.02
N GLU A 177 1.81 -12.02 -0.62
CA GLU A 177 0.72 -11.96 0.38
C GLU A 177 -0.52 -12.79 -0.04
N LYS A 178 -0.72 -12.98 -1.34
CA LYS A 178 -1.84 -13.75 -1.93
C LYS A 178 -1.38 -15.18 -2.25
N LYS A 179 -0.98 -15.92 -1.21
CA LYS A 179 -0.38 -17.26 -1.35
C LYS A 179 -1.22 -18.27 -2.14
N ASP A 180 -2.55 -18.11 -2.16
CA ASP A 180 -3.49 -18.92 -2.93
C ASP A 180 -3.40 -18.74 -4.46
N GLN A 181 -2.75 -17.67 -4.91
CA GLN A 181 -2.56 -17.36 -6.33
C GLN A 181 -1.26 -17.96 -6.90
N TRP A 182 -0.41 -18.51 -6.05
CA TRP A 182 0.85 -19.11 -6.45
C TRP A 182 0.67 -20.57 -6.82
N VAL A 183 1.30 -20.98 -7.92
CA VAL A 183 1.22 -22.33 -8.46
C VAL A 183 2.62 -22.95 -8.44
N TYR A 184 2.74 -24.13 -7.83
CA TYR A 184 3.95 -24.94 -7.90
C TYR A 184 3.96 -25.75 -9.20
N ASN A 185 5.05 -25.66 -9.95
CA ASN A 185 5.31 -26.44 -11.15
C ASN A 185 6.65 -27.17 -11.02
N GLU A 186 6.57 -28.45 -10.69
CA GLU A 186 7.70 -29.37 -10.56
C GLU A 186 8.40 -29.64 -11.90
N ASN A 187 7.67 -29.60 -13.02
CA ASN A 187 8.13 -30.04 -14.35
C ASN A 187 8.45 -28.86 -15.28
N SER A 188 8.86 -27.72 -14.73
CA SER A 188 9.32 -26.58 -15.55
C SER A 188 10.63 -26.93 -16.25
N VAL A 189 10.85 -26.35 -17.44
CA VAL A 189 12.03 -26.61 -18.29
C VAL A 189 13.33 -26.30 -17.54
N ASP A 190 13.31 -25.28 -16.68
CA ASP A 190 14.46 -24.80 -15.91
C ASP A 190 14.53 -25.38 -14.49
N GLY A 191 13.78 -26.45 -14.22
CA GLY A 191 13.61 -27.04 -12.89
C GLY A 191 12.35 -26.54 -12.15
N PRO A 192 12.10 -27.07 -10.94
CA PRO A 192 10.94 -26.74 -10.12
C PRO A 192 10.83 -25.25 -9.84
N CYS A 193 9.60 -24.74 -9.88
CA CYS A 193 9.36 -23.33 -9.64
C CYS A 193 7.98 -23.05 -9.07
N PHE A 194 7.83 -21.87 -8.49
CA PHE A 194 6.56 -21.28 -8.10
C PHE A 194 6.34 -20.04 -8.96
N TYR A 195 5.13 -19.83 -9.45
CA TYR A 195 4.77 -18.61 -10.19
C TYR A 195 3.39 -18.11 -9.79
N ASP A 196 3.18 -16.80 -9.86
CA ASP A 196 1.87 -16.18 -9.66
C ASP A 196 1.00 -16.45 -10.90
N GLN A 197 -0.19 -17.04 -10.70
CA GLN A 197 -1.10 -17.38 -11.79
C GLN A 197 -1.60 -16.16 -12.59
N TRP A 198 -1.75 -15.00 -11.93
CA TRP A 198 -2.22 -13.76 -12.54
C TRP A 198 -1.08 -12.89 -13.06
N ASN A 199 0.11 -13.04 -12.49
CA ASN A 199 1.33 -12.32 -12.88
C ASN A 199 2.49 -13.31 -13.11
N PRO A 200 2.43 -14.17 -14.13
CA PRO A 200 3.37 -15.27 -14.34
C PRO A 200 4.81 -14.82 -14.63
N GLU A 201 5.02 -13.53 -14.88
CA GLU A 201 6.35 -12.93 -14.92
C GLU A 201 7.07 -12.94 -13.58
N PHE A 202 6.36 -13.06 -12.45
CA PHE A 202 6.95 -13.32 -11.14
C PHE A 202 7.12 -14.81 -10.94
N LYS A 203 8.37 -15.27 -10.83
CA LYS A 203 8.74 -16.68 -10.69
C LYS A 203 9.79 -16.86 -9.61
N ILE A 204 9.63 -17.85 -8.75
CA ILE A 204 10.63 -18.32 -7.80
C ILE A 204 11.13 -19.66 -8.32
N SER A 205 12.34 -19.70 -8.83
CA SER A 205 12.93 -20.90 -9.44
C SER A 205 13.92 -21.53 -8.47
N GLN A 206 13.88 -22.85 -8.33
CA GLN A 206 14.85 -23.61 -7.56
C GLN A 206 16.00 -24.06 -8.47
N ASP A 207 17.23 -23.70 -8.12
CA ASP A 207 18.42 -24.27 -8.75
C ASP A 207 18.74 -25.63 -8.10
N ILE A 208 18.40 -26.72 -8.80
CA ILE A 208 18.66 -28.09 -8.31
C ILE A 208 20.16 -28.39 -8.29
N GLU A 209 20.93 -27.84 -9.21
CA GLU A 209 22.38 -28.08 -9.31
C GLU A 209 23.13 -27.40 -8.16
N SER A 210 22.55 -26.36 -7.57
CA SER A 210 23.10 -25.67 -6.39
C SER A 210 23.05 -26.47 -5.09
N SER A 211 22.50 -27.69 -5.11
CA SER A 211 22.30 -28.51 -3.90
C SER A 211 23.60 -28.69 -3.10
N ARG A 212 23.57 -28.28 -1.84
CA ARG A 212 24.67 -28.45 -0.89
C ARG A 212 24.17 -29.08 0.39
N GLU A 213 25.01 -29.91 1.00
CA GLU A 213 24.76 -30.41 2.35
C GLU A 213 24.56 -29.23 3.31
N PHE A 214 23.57 -29.37 4.20
CA PHE A 214 23.20 -28.37 5.18
C PHE A 214 23.11 -29.01 6.55
N VAL A 215 23.70 -28.36 7.55
CA VAL A 215 23.77 -28.88 8.91
C VAL A 215 23.57 -27.74 9.89
N GLU A 216 22.43 -27.75 10.58
CA GLU A 216 22.10 -26.86 11.70
C GLU A 216 21.45 -27.68 12.81
N GLY A 217 21.45 -27.17 14.04
CA GLY A 217 20.91 -27.90 15.19
C GLY A 217 19.46 -28.37 14.99
N TRP A 218 18.61 -27.52 14.40
CA TRP A 218 17.22 -27.84 14.12
C TRP A 218 17.04 -28.82 12.95
N SER A 219 17.95 -28.84 11.97
CA SER A 219 17.84 -29.71 10.80
C SER A 219 18.18 -31.17 11.13
N GLN A 220 18.86 -31.41 12.25
CA GLN A 220 19.21 -32.76 12.73
C GLN A 220 18.10 -33.42 13.56
N LEU A 221 17.02 -32.70 13.90
CA LEU A 221 15.94 -33.20 14.75
C LEU A 221 14.96 -34.12 14.01
N PHE A 222 15.06 -34.20 12.68
CA PHE A 222 14.22 -35.04 11.85
C PHE A 222 14.65 -36.51 11.87
N PRO A 223 13.72 -37.47 11.64
CA PRO A 223 14.06 -38.90 11.55
C PRO A 223 15.13 -39.22 10.51
N ASP A 224 15.06 -38.59 9.32
CA ASP A 224 16.20 -38.50 8.41
C ASP A 224 16.91 -37.17 8.65
N SER A 225 18.09 -37.26 9.27
CA SER A 225 18.90 -36.10 9.67
C SER A 225 19.67 -35.46 8.51
N LYS A 226 19.58 -36.01 7.29
CA LYS A 226 20.19 -35.39 6.12
C LYS A 226 19.36 -34.19 5.69
N ALA A 227 20.03 -33.05 5.59
CA ALA A 227 19.45 -31.84 5.04
C ALA A 227 20.33 -31.31 3.92
N CYS A 228 19.69 -30.65 2.97
CA CYS A 228 20.35 -29.93 1.90
C CYS A 228 19.73 -28.55 1.75
N LYS A 229 20.53 -27.61 1.25
CA LYS A 229 20.06 -26.30 0.85
C LYS A 229 20.20 -26.11 -0.66
N TYR A 230 19.28 -25.35 -1.22
CA TYR A 230 19.23 -24.96 -2.63
C TYR A 230 19.12 -23.44 -2.70
N GLU A 231 19.72 -22.84 -3.72
CA GLU A 231 19.47 -21.45 -4.06
C GLU A 231 18.10 -21.33 -4.76
N LEU A 232 17.31 -20.35 -4.32
CA LEU A 232 16.10 -19.91 -4.98
C LEU A 232 16.37 -18.56 -5.64
N SER A 233 16.17 -18.49 -6.95
CA SER A 233 16.20 -17.22 -7.68
C SER A 233 14.79 -16.65 -7.77
N ILE A 234 14.62 -15.44 -7.26
CA ILE A 234 13.37 -14.70 -7.31
C ILE A 234 13.42 -13.77 -8.51
N ASN A 235 12.58 -14.03 -9.51
CA ASN A 235 12.68 -13.42 -10.83
C ASN A 235 11.45 -12.58 -11.17
N TYR A 236 11.69 -11.50 -11.89
CA TYR A 236 10.69 -10.75 -12.65
C TYR A 236 11.09 -10.77 -14.13
N HIS A 237 10.28 -11.44 -14.96
CA HIS A 237 10.68 -11.89 -16.29
C HIS A 237 12.01 -12.64 -16.24
N SER A 238 13.02 -12.18 -16.97
CA SER A 238 14.37 -12.74 -17.00
C SER A 238 15.34 -12.08 -16.01
N THR A 239 14.87 -11.13 -15.20
CA THR A 239 15.72 -10.40 -14.24
C THR A 239 15.57 -11.00 -12.85
N GLN A 240 16.69 -11.43 -12.26
CA GLN A 240 16.72 -11.83 -10.85
C GLN A 240 16.63 -10.58 -9.97
N LEU A 241 15.57 -10.51 -9.16
CA LEU A 241 15.35 -9.44 -8.19
C LEU A 241 16.10 -9.71 -6.89
N ASP A 242 16.15 -10.97 -6.46
CA ASP A 242 16.79 -11.41 -5.21
C ASP A 242 17.10 -12.92 -5.26
N SER A 243 17.82 -13.44 -4.27
CA SER A 243 17.92 -14.87 -4.01
C SER A 243 17.83 -15.23 -2.54
N LEU A 244 17.26 -16.41 -2.28
CA LEU A 244 17.10 -16.98 -0.94
C LEU A 244 17.63 -18.41 -0.91
N PHE A 245 17.76 -18.99 0.29
CA PHE A 245 18.06 -20.41 0.43
C PHE A 245 16.83 -21.19 0.88
N LEU A 246 16.47 -22.22 0.12
CA LEU A 246 15.51 -23.24 0.53
C LEU A 246 16.26 -24.36 1.24
N VAL A 247 15.88 -24.67 2.46
CA VAL A 247 16.36 -25.85 3.18
C VAL A 247 15.35 -26.97 3.05
N SER A 248 15.82 -28.15 2.68
CA SER A 248 15.05 -29.37 2.54
C SER A 248 15.57 -30.41 3.54
N CYS A 249 14.68 -30.90 4.40
CA CYS A 249 14.95 -31.86 5.46
C CYS A 249 14.03 -33.09 5.32
N ASP A 250 14.33 -34.13 6.12
CA ASP A 250 13.54 -35.36 6.19
C ASP A 250 13.29 -36.02 4.82
N GLY A 251 14.32 -36.08 3.98
CA GLY A 251 14.22 -36.62 2.62
C GLY A 251 13.30 -35.82 1.69
N GLY A 252 13.16 -34.51 1.92
CA GLY A 252 12.34 -33.60 1.11
C GLY A 252 10.90 -33.42 1.57
N ARG A 253 10.51 -34.03 2.70
CA ARG A 253 9.16 -33.87 3.25
C ARG A 253 8.97 -32.54 3.95
N PHE A 254 10.02 -31.99 4.53
CA PHE A 254 10.00 -30.66 5.12
C PHE A 254 10.87 -29.72 4.29
N GLN A 255 10.30 -28.60 3.88
CA GLN A 255 11.01 -27.55 3.18
C GLN A 255 10.70 -26.22 3.84
N THR A 256 11.67 -25.33 3.96
CA THR A 256 11.48 -23.99 4.52
C THR A 256 12.54 -23.04 3.98
N ILE A 257 12.22 -21.77 3.85
CA ILE A 257 13.27 -20.76 3.62
C ILE A 257 14.19 -20.74 4.83
N LEU A 258 15.50 -20.62 4.60
CA LEU A 258 16.49 -20.50 5.66
C LEU A 258 16.10 -19.34 6.58
N PRO A 259 15.70 -19.61 7.84
CA PRO A 259 15.28 -18.56 8.75
C PRO A 259 16.45 -17.66 9.15
N ASN A 260 16.14 -16.43 9.59
CA ASN A 260 17.13 -15.56 10.20
C ASN A 260 17.66 -16.20 11.47
N VAL A 261 18.93 -15.95 11.78
CA VAL A 261 19.58 -16.48 12.99
C VAL A 261 20.02 -15.33 13.89
N TRP A 262 19.59 -15.39 15.14
CA TRP A 262 20.16 -14.59 16.22
C TRP A 262 21.07 -15.50 17.05
N MET A 263 22.27 -15.01 17.31
CA MET A 263 23.27 -15.73 18.09
C MET A 263 23.57 -14.95 19.37
N TYR A 264 23.48 -15.63 20.50
CA TYR A 264 23.75 -15.08 21.83
C TYR A 264 24.79 -15.94 22.55
N GLU A 265 25.85 -15.31 23.05
CA GLU A 265 26.81 -15.94 23.95
C GLU A 265 26.38 -15.65 25.39
N ASP A 266 26.10 -16.69 26.19
CA ASP A 266 25.88 -16.47 27.63
C ASP A 266 27.24 -16.20 28.30
N PRO A 267 27.43 -15.02 28.93
CA PRO A 267 28.68 -14.65 29.58
C PRO A 267 29.12 -15.62 30.70
N LYS A 268 28.21 -16.45 31.21
CA LYS A 268 28.47 -17.34 32.36
C LYS A 268 29.02 -18.71 31.97
N ASP A 269 28.62 -19.26 30.84
CA ASP A 269 28.97 -20.62 30.44
C ASP A 269 29.72 -20.72 29.10
N LYS A 270 29.88 -19.59 28.38
CA LYS A 270 30.59 -19.49 27.09
C LYS A 270 29.97 -20.39 25.99
N TYR A 271 28.71 -20.77 26.13
CA TYR A 271 27.97 -21.45 25.08
C TYR A 271 27.26 -20.45 24.16
N TRP A 272 27.17 -20.82 22.89
CA TRP A 272 26.42 -20.10 21.88
C TRP A 272 25.01 -20.66 21.79
N TYR A 273 24.02 -19.79 21.93
CA TYR A 273 22.61 -20.08 21.74
C TYR A 273 22.14 -19.48 20.42
N PHE A 274 21.44 -20.30 19.64
CA PHE A 274 20.91 -19.92 18.34
C PHE A 274 19.39 -19.85 18.41
N SER A 275 18.81 -18.73 17.96
CA SER A 275 17.38 -18.56 17.79
C SER A 275 17.09 -18.31 16.31
N TYR A 276 16.24 -19.15 15.72
CA TYR A 276 15.88 -19.07 14.32
C TYR A 276 14.49 -18.45 14.18
N TYR A 277 14.30 -17.49 13.28
CA TYR A 277 13.06 -16.71 13.21
C TYR A 277 12.79 -16.11 11.84
N PHE A 278 11.55 -15.66 11.64
CA PHE A 278 11.16 -14.81 10.52
C PHE A 278 10.75 -13.41 11.02
N ILE A 279 10.89 -12.41 10.15
CA ILE A 279 10.33 -11.08 10.37
C ILE A 279 9.05 -10.98 9.54
N GLU A 280 7.96 -10.56 10.15
CA GLU A 280 6.67 -10.41 9.50
C GLU A 280 6.81 -9.50 8.28
N ASN A 281 6.16 -9.88 7.17
CA ASN A 281 6.24 -9.19 5.87
C ASN A 281 7.65 -9.02 5.26
N SER A 282 8.68 -9.72 5.79
CA SER A 282 9.96 -9.84 5.11
C SER A 282 9.84 -10.71 3.86
N LEU A 283 10.81 -10.61 2.94
CA LEU A 283 10.78 -11.41 1.72
C LEU A 283 10.87 -12.91 2.04
N GLU A 284 11.73 -13.28 3.00
CA GLU A 284 11.92 -14.64 3.48
C GLU A 284 10.62 -15.21 4.04
N HIS A 285 9.93 -14.45 4.89
CA HIS A 285 8.66 -14.85 5.48
C HIS A 285 7.58 -15.07 4.41
N LEU A 286 7.40 -14.11 3.52
CA LEU A 286 6.38 -14.16 2.48
C LEU A 286 6.63 -15.31 1.48
N VAL A 287 7.88 -15.54 1.09
CA VAL A 287 8.24 -16.69 0.24
C VAL A 287 8.05 -18.00 0.98
N ASN A 288 8.42 -18.08 2.26
CA ASN A 288 8.20 -19.28 3.06
C ASN A 288 6.70 -19.63 3.14
N GLU A 289 5.83 -18.65 3.36
CA GLU A 289 4.37 -18.83 3.37
C GLU A 289 3.84 -19.42 2.05
N VAL A 290 4.33 -18.94 0.89
CA VAL A 290 3.98 -19.50 -0.41
C VAL A 290 4.42 -20.95 -0.53
N ILE A 291 5.65 -21.28 -0.14
CA ILE A 291 6.18 -22.65 -0.20
C ILE A 291 5.37 -23.59 0.71
N GLN A 292 5.10 -23.19 1.96
CA GLN A 292 4.28 -23.99 2.87
C GLN A 292 2.86 -24.18 2.35
N HIS A 293 2.29 -23.19 1.67
CA HIS A 293 0.92 -23.27 1.18
C HIS A 293 0.77 -24.15 -0.07
N THR A 294 1.73 -24.08 -0.99
CA THR A 294 1.58 -24.59 -2.35
C THR A 294 2.33 -25.89 -2.60
N HIS A 295 3.39 -26.17 -1.84
CA HIS A 295 4.15 -27.40 -2.03
C HIS A 295 3.34 -28.62 -1.55
N PRO A 296 3.32 -29.75 -2.28
CA PRO A 296 2.53 -30.93 -1.92
C PRO A 296 2.84 -31.51 -0.53
N SER A 297 4.01 -31.22 0.03
CA SER A 297 4.40 -31.62 1.37
C SER A 297 4.03 -30.62 2.48
N GLY A 298 3.58 -29.41 2.11
CA GLY A 298 3.32 -28.27 3.00
C GLY A 298 2.15 -28.43 3.97
N GLY A 299 1.54 -29.62 4.03
CA GLY A 299 0.49 -29.93 5.00
C GLY A 299 0.99 -30.65 6.24
N TRP A 300 1.82 -31.68 6.11
CA TRP A 300 2.09 -32.58 7.22
C TRP A 300 3.40 -33.33 6.98
N SER A 301 4.38 -33.15 7.87
CA SER A 301 5.30 -34.24 8.18
C SER A 301 4.43 -35.39 8.66
N THR A 302 4.20 -36.39 7.81
CA THR A 302 3.33 -37.54 8.12
C THR A 302 3.89 -38.43 9.25
N ARG A 303 4.92 -37.97 9.99
CA ARG A 303 5.64 -38.66 11.06
C ARG A 303 6.09 -37.79 12.26
N GLY A 304 5.50 -36.62 12.51
CA GLY A 304 5.71 -35.86 13.78
C GLY A 304 6.40 -34.49 13.67
N TRP A 305 6.58 -33.84 14.84
CA TRP A 305 7.00 -32.44 15.09
C TRP A 305 7.96 -31.85 14.04
N ALA A 306 7.53 -30.77 13.38
CA ALA A 306 8.39 -29.91 12.59
C ALA A 306 8.75 -28.66 13.42
N PRO A 307 9.98 -28.12 13.28
CA PRO A 307 10.35 -26.88 13.95
C PRO A 307 9.47 -25.74 13.44
N GLU A 308 8.75 -25.10 14.36
CA GLU A 308 8.07 -23.83 14.11
C GLU A 308 9.01 -22.68 14.47
N PHE A 309 9.25 -21.79 13.52
CA PHE A 309 10.07 -20.61 13.74
C PHE A 309 9.19 -19.43 14.16
N PRO A 310 9.50 -18.73 15.28
CA PRO A 310 8.78 -17.54 15.67
C PRO A 310 8.82 -16.46 14.59
N ILE A 311 7.72 -15.71 14.47
CA ILE A 311 7.56 -14.57 13.58
C ILE A 311 7.50 -13.31 14.44
N PHE A 312 8.38 -12.35 14.19
CA PHE A 312 8.45 -11.07 14.90
C PHE A 312 7.94 -9.92 14.02
N SER A 313 7.24 -8.94 14.60
CA SER A 313 6.68 -7.79 13.90
C SER A 313 7.58 -6.55 13.86
#